data_AF-A0AAN7VLC8-F1
#
_entry.id   AF-A0AAN7VLC8-F1
#
_cell.length_a   1.000
_cell.length_b   1.000
_cell.length_c   1.000
_cell.angle_alpha   90.00
_cell.angle_beta   90.00
_cell.angle_gamma   90.00
#
_symmetry.space_group_name_H-M   'P 1'
#
loop_
_entity.id
_entity.type
_entity.pdbx_description
1 polymer ?
#
loop_
_entity_poly.entity_id
_entity_poly.type
_entity_poly.pdbx_seq_one_letter_code
_entity_poly.pdbx_strand_id
1 'polypeptide(L)'
;MGVEPMHGDFEAQRHWMELTINLPVTHWYFHDLPWWGLDYPPLTAYHSWVLGQVGWLVEPSWFALYLSRGNDDAGLKVFMRASVVVSEYLIYVPAAVLCVRQLAKHHSVNTWDSSIALTAILMQPATILIDHGHFQYNTVMLGFTLASLASVLAGRRLWSCVFFVAALGFKQMALFYAPAIAAYLAGSCISPRLDLPRLFGIAIVTVASFGVLFLPLVLGTAYDVYRNIPLPSDATLPPLLASLPSWLSSEKSWLYPYLVQLTQAIHRIFPFSRGLFEDKVANLCTPPNPRLHLITLWNPVPLPPEKKSDSVEGLRGHELGVLSVRIPGP
;
A
#
# COMPACT_ATOMS: atom_id res chain seq x y z
N MET A 1 31.97 6.35 2.79
CA MET A 1 30.86 7.08 3.44
C MET A 1 29.95 6.04 4.04
N GLY A 2 29.61 6.13 5.33
CA GLY A 2 28.67 5.20 5.94
C GLY A 2 27.29 5.39 5.29
N VAL A 3 26.60 4.29 5.00
CA VAL A 3 25.21 4.34 4.56
C VAL A 3 24.39 4.81 5.76
N GLU A 4 23.68 5.93 5.63
CA GLU A 4 22.79 6.40 6.69
C GLU A 4 21.71 5.34 6.97
N PRO A 5 21.34 5.14 8.25
CA PRO A 5 20.35 4.13 8.60
C PRO A 5 19.00 4.45 7.94
N MET A 6 18.37 3.43 7.36
CA MET A 6 17.02 3.56 6.82
C MET A 6 16.03 3.82 7.97
N HIS A 7 15.35 4.97 7.93
CA HIS A 7 14.24 5.29 8.83
C HIS A 7 12.98 4.49 8.45
N GLY A 8 11.95 4.46 9.29
CA GLY A 8 10.73 3.68 9.04
C GLY A 8 9.76 4.30 8.01
N ASP A 9 8.52 3.81 8.00
CA ASP A 9 7.47 4.18 7.03
C ASP A 9 7.18 5.69 6.91
N PHE A 10 7.35 6.45 8.00
CA PHE A 10 7.22 7.90 7.97
C PHE A 10 8.15 8.53 6.92
N GLU A 11 9.42 8.10 6.90
CA GLU A 11 10.42 8.59 5.93
C GLU A 11 10.11 8.09 4.53
N ALA A 12 9.59 6.86 4.39
CA ALA A 12 9.18 6.34 3.08
C ALA A 12 8.11 7.24 2.45
N GLN A 13 7.06 7.59 3.21
CA GLN A 13 6.00 8.48 2.72
C GLN A 13 6.53 9.89 2.43
N ARG A 14 7.38 10.45 3.31
CA ARG A 14 8.01 11.76 3.10
C ARG A 14 8.84 11.77 1.82
N HIS A 15 9.64 10.72 1.60
CA HIS A 15 10.46 10.57 0.42
C HIS A 15 9.63 10.44 -0.85
N TRP A 16 8.49 9.76 -0.82
CA TRP A 16 7.57 9.73 -1.97
C TRP A 16 7.01 11.11 -2.32
N MET A 17 6.71 11.95 -1.32
CA MET A 17 6.30 13.34 -1.55
C MET A 17 7.44 14.17 -2.17
N GLU A 18 8.65 14.05 -1.64
CA GLU A 18 9.87 14.68 -2.19
C GLU A 18 10.12 14.26 -3.64
N LEU A 19 10.10 12.96 -3.92
CA LEU A 19 10.35 12.39 -5.24
C LEU A 19 9.31 12.87 -6.26
N THR A 20 8.03 12.85 -5.91
CA THR A 20 6.96 13.14 -6.88
C THR A 20 6.87 14.62 -7.26
N ILE A 21 7.26 15.55 -6.38
CA ILE A 21 7.23 16.99 -6.70
C ILE A 21 8.48 17.48 -7.42
N ASN A 22 9.63 16.84 -7.20
CA ASN A 22 10.91 17.30 -7.74
C ASN A 22 11.33 16.59 -9.04
N LEU A 23 10.87 15.36 -9.28
CA LEU A 23 11.32 14.55 -10.41
C LEU A 23 10.29 14.44 -11.54
N PRO A 24 10.75 14.30 -12.80
CA PRO A 24 9.89 13.95 -13.93
C PRO A 24 9.13 12.64 -13.67
N VAL A 25 7.96 12.50 -14.29
CA VAL A 25 7.09 11.34 -14.08
C VAL A 25 7.78 10.04 -14.54
N THR A 26 8.59 10.12 -15.59
CA THR A 26 9.42 8.98 -16.06
C THR A 26 10.45 8.49 -15.05
N HIS A 27 10.74 9.25 -13.99
CA HIS A 27 11.69 8.88 -12.95
C HIS A 27 11.03 8.25 -11.72
N TRP A 28 9.71 8.42 -11.54
CA TRP A 28 9.04 8.07 -10.28
C TRP A 28 9.22 6.62 -9.83
N TYR A 29 9.24 5.67 -10.77
CA TYR A 29 9.39 4.24 -10.48
C TYR A 29 10.82 3.70 -10.74
N PHE A 30 11.78 4.59 -11.00
CA PHE A 30 13.17 4.24 -11.29
C PHE A 30 14.15 4.88 -10.31
N HIS A 31 13.77 5.99 -9.69
CA HIS A 31 14.65 6.78 -8.85
C HIS A 31 15.03 6.05 -7.54
N ASP A 32 16.35 6.00 -7.27
CA ASP A 32 16.99 5.56 -6.02
C ASP A 32 16.25 4.41 -5.31
N LEU A 33 16.02 3.32 -6.05
CA LEU A 33 15.24 2.18 -5.58
C LEU A 33 15.67 1.58 -4.22
N PRO A 34 16.98 1.58 -3.84
CA PRO A 34 17.42 1.14 -2.52
C PRO A 34 16.94 2.06 -1.37
N TRP A 35 16.69 3.34 -1.62
CA TRP A 35 16.25 4.30 -0.60
C TRP A 35 14.75 4.57 -0.72
N TRP A 36 13.93 3.69 -0.12
CA TRP A 36 12.47 3.85 -0.06
C TRP A 36 11.80 4.13 -1.42
N GLY A 37 12.20 3.39 -2.47
CA GLY A 37 11.61 3.50 -3.79
C GLY A 37 10.08 3.33 -3.80
N LEU A 38 9.43 3.93 -4.80
CA LEU A 38 7.98 3.91 -4.92
C LEU A 38 7.47 2.51 -5.30
N ASP A 39 6.81 1.85 -4.35
CA ASP A 39 6.34 0.46 -4.47
C ASP A 39 4.81 0.34 -4.61
N TYR A 40 4.10 1.48 -4.58
CA TYR A 40 2.64 1.52 -4.62
C TYR A 40 2.12 1.94 -6.00
N PRO A 41 0.88 1.55 -6.34
CA PRO A 41 0.28 1.92 -7.62
C PRO A 41 0.05 3.44 -7.77
N PRO A 42 -0.24 3.90 -9.01
CA PRO A 42 -0.14 5.33 -9.35
C PRO A 42 -1.01 6.27 -8.53
N LEU A 43 -2.14 5.82 -7.97
CA LEU A 43 -2.98 6.69 -7.16
C LEU A 43 -2.28 7.11 -5.86
N THR A 44 -1.43 6.26 -5.29
CA THR A 44 -0.56 6.68 -4.17
C THR A 44 0.46 7.71 -4.62
N ALA A 45 1.07 7.53 -5.80
CA ALA A 45 2.02 8.50 -6.33
C ALA A 45 1.37 9.89 -6.50
N TYR A 46 0.15 9.94 -7.05
CA TYR A 46 -0.60 11.19 -7.18
C TYR A 46 -1.01 11.77 -5.83
N HIS A 47 -1.36 10.92 -4.87
CA HIS A 47 -1.67 11.36 -3.52
C HIS A 47 -0.45 12.01 -2.85
N SER A 48 0.71 11.35 -2.91
CA SER A 48 1.98 11.90 -2.44
C SER A 48 2.38 13.17 -3.18
N TRP A 49 2.12 13.25 -4.49
CA TRP A 49 2.36 14.46 -5.27
C TRP A 49 1.50 15.62 -4.76
N VAL A 50 0.19 15.43 -4.59
CA VAL A 50 -0.72 16.47 -4.07
C VAL A 50 -0.29 16.91 -2.67
N LEU A 51 -0.02 15.98 -1.77
CA LEU A 51 0.42 16.30 -0.41
C LEU A 51 1.79 16.99 -0.41
N GLY A 52 2.73 16.54 -1.23
CA GLY A 52 4.03 17.18 -1.40
C GLY A 52 3.92 18.61 -1.90
N GLN A 53 3.02 18.87 -2.86
CA GLN A 53 2.77 20.23 -3.36
C GLN A 53 2.20 21.13 -2.26
N VAL A 54 1.22 20.64 -1.47
CA VAL A 54 0.66 21.40 -0.35
C VAL A 54 1.73 21.65 0.72
N GLY A 55 2.53 20.65 1.05
CA GLY A 55 3.60 20.76 2.04
C GLY A 55 4.72 21.71 1.59
N TRP A 56 5.09 21.69 0.31
CA TRP A 56 6.06 22.61 -0.28
C TRP A 56 5.60 24.07 -0.21
N LEU A 57 4.30 24.34 -0.33
CA LEU A 57 3.75 25.69 -0.14
C LEU A 57 3.85 26.19 1.31
N VAL A 58 3.91 25.28 2.29
CA VAL A 58 4.06 25.62 3.70
C VAL A 58 5.53 25.81 4.04
N GLU A 59 6.36 24.81 3.73
CA GLU A 59 7.79 24.84 4.02
C GLU A 59 8.55 24.00 2.96
N PRO A 60 9.21 24.65 1.99
CA PRO A 60 9.92 23.96 0.91
C PRO A 60 11.04 23.03 1.38
N SER A 61 11.69 23.31 2.50
CA SER A 61 12.83 22.53 2.99
C SER A 61 12.45 21.11 3.43
N TRP A 62 11.18 20.84 3.73
CA TRP A 62 10.67 19.52 4.10
C TRP A 62 10.82 18.47 3.00
N PHE A 63 10.79 18.90 1.73
CA PHE A 63 10.77 18.05 0.55
C PHE A 63 11.86 18.46 -0.46
N ALA A 64 12.96 19.03 0.03
CA ALA A 64 14.11 19.37 -0.81
C ALA A 64 14.83 18.09 -1.28
N LEU A 65 14.95 17.91 -2.60
CA LEU A 65 15.52 16.70 -3.19
C LEU A 65 16.94 16.42 -2.66
N TYR A 66 17.16 15.22 -2.13
CA TYR A 66 18.39 14.73 -1.47
C TYR A 66 18.78 15.41 -0.16
N LEU A 67 18.40 16.67 0.05
CA LEU A 67 18.78 17.46 1.23
C LEU A 67 17.87 17.21 2.43
N SER A 68 16.64 16.74 2.19
CA SER A 68 15.62 16.54 3.22
C SER A 68 15.50 15.10 3.73
N ARG A 69 16.44 14.22 3.37
CA ARG A 69 16.46 12.81 3.82
C ARG A 69 16.62 12.73 5.33
N GLY A 70 15.76 11.95 5.98
CA GLY A 70 15.75 11.80 7.43
C GLY A 70 15.42 13.09 8.20
N ASN A 71 14.69 14.01 7.58
CA ASN A 71 14.29 15.26 8.24
C ASN A 71 13.37 15.00 9.44
N ASP A 72 13.79 15.45 10.62
CA ASP A 72 13.10 15.22 11.89
C ASP A 72 12.33 16.45 12.42
N ASP A 73 12.14 17.47 11.57
CA ASP A 73 11.45 18.71 11.91
C ASP A 73 10.06 18.51 12.55
N ALA A 74 9.76 19.29 13.58
CA ALA A 74 8.50 19.17 14.31
C ALA A 74 7.29 19.61 13.48
N GLY A 75 7.45 20.63 12.63
CA GLY A 75 6.41 21.11 11.72
C GLY A 75 6.07 20.05 10.67
N LEU A 76 7.09 19.40 10.11
CA LEU A 76 6.91 18.28 9.19
C LEU A 76 6.10 17.14 9.81
N LYS A 77 6.41 16.74 11.05
CA LYS A 77 5.66 15.69 11.78
C LYS A 77 4.19 16.08 11.93
N VAL A 78 3.89 17.32 12.29
CA VAL A 78 2.50 17.80 12.42
C VAL A 78 1.80 17.78 11.07
N PHE A 79 2.44 18.28 10.01
CA PHE A 79 1.91 18.27 8.65
C PHE A 79 1.54 16.86 8.19
N MET A 80 2.50 15.93 8.34
CA MET A 80 2.34 14.53 7.94
C MET A 80 1.23 13.84 8.75
N ARG A 81 1.13 14.07 10.06
CA ARG A 81 0.03 13.49 10.87
C ARG A 81 -1.32 14.09 10.47
N ALA A 82 -1.37 15.39 10.18
CA ALA A 82 -2.58 16.06 9.71
C ALA A 82 -3.01 15.53 8.34
N SER A 83 -2.08 15.25 7.41
CA SER A 83 -2.44 14.72 6.09
C SER A 83 -3.06 13.32 6.16
N VAL A 84 -2.63 12.46 7.09
CA VAL A 84 -3.29 11.17 7.35
C VAL A 84 -4.73 11.38 7.81
N VAL A 85 -4.95 12.24 8.82
CA VAL A 85 -6.29 12.59 9.32
C VAL A 85 -7.18 13.15 8.21
N VAL A 86 -6.68 14.12 7.44
CA VAL A 86 -7.44 14.74 6.34
C VAL A 86 -7.82 13.70 5.29
N SER A 87 -6.90 12.80 4.93
CA SER A 87 -7.16 11.75 3.93
C SER A 87 -8.20 10.74 4.42
N GLU A 88 -8.15 10.37 5.71
CA GLU A 88 -9.16 9.53 6.36
C GLU A 88 -10.53 10.21 6.34
N TYR A 89 -10.62 11.48 6.71
CA TYR A 89 -11.88 12.24 6.74
C TYR A 89 -12.48 12.44 5.34
N LEU A 90 -11.66 12.57 4.30
CA LEU A 90 -12.14 12.74 2.93
C LEU A 90 -12.62 11.42 2.29
N ILE A 91 -12.05 10.28 2.69
CA ILE A 91 -12.25 9.01 1.97
C ILE A 91 -12.90 7.95 2.86
N TYR A 92 -12.31 7.65 4.03
CA TYR A 92 -12.76 6.57 4.90
C TYR A 92 -14.05 6.90 5.65
N VAL A 93 -14.09 8.05 6.32
CA VAL A 93 -15.24 8.46 7.14
C VAL A 93 -16.55 8.51 6.33
N PRO A 94 -16.64 9.21 5.18
CA PRO A 94 -17.87 9.22 4.38
C PRO A 94 -18.23 7.82 3.85
N ALA A 95 -17.23 7.01 3.47
CA ALA A 95 -17.47 5.64 3.01
C ALA A 95 -18.05 4.75 4.12
N ALA A 96 -17.53 4.85 5.35
CA ALA A 96 -18.04 4.14 6.52
C ALA A 96 -19.47 4.57 6.85
N VAL A 97 -19.75 5.88 6.86
CA VAL A 97 -21.09 6.43 7.06
C VAL A 97 -22.07 5.88 6.02
N LEU A 98 -21.70 5.92 4.73
CA LEU A 98 -22.55 5.42 3.65
C LEU A 98 -22.78 3.91 3.78
N CYS A 99 -21.75 3.13 4.10
CA CYS A 99 -21.85 1.68 4.27
C CYS A 99 -22.79 1.32 5.42
N VAL A 100 -22.58 1.90 6.61
CA VAL A 100 -23.44 1.67 7.78
C VAL A 100 -24.87 2.09 7.50
N ARG A 101 -25.10 3.22 6.84
CA ARG A 101 -26.45 3.66 6.45
C ARG A 101 -27.15 2.66 5.53
N GLN A 102 -26.43 2.06 4.57
CA GLN A 102 -27.03 1.06 3.69
C GLN A 102 -27.33 -0.24 4.44
N LEU A 103 -26.42 -0.72 5.29
CA LEU A 103 -26.63 -1.90 6.12
C LEU A 103 -27.81 -1.70 7.08
N ALA A 104 -27.89 -0.55 7.73
CA ALA A 104 -28.99 -0.21 8.63
C ALA A 104 -30.34 -0.25 7.91
N LYS A 105 -30.40 0.30 6.70
CA LYS A 105 -31.60 0.26 5.86
C LYS A 105 -32.00 -1.16 5.46
N HIS A 106 -31.04 -2.00 5.05
CA HIS A 106 -31.32 -3.39 4.63
C HIS A 106 -31.77 -4.27 5.78
N HIS A 107 -31.26 -4.04 6.99
CA HIS A 107 -31.58 -4.85 8.17
C HIS A 107 -32.61 -4.20 9.10
N SER A 108 -33.22 -3.07 8.71
CA SER A 108 -34.19 -2.30 9.53
C SER A 108 -33.66 -1.96 10.93
N VAL A 109 -32.38 -1.62 11.03
CA VAL A 109 -31.71 -1.23 12.28
C VAL A 109 -32.04 0.22 12.61
N ASN A 110 -32.28 0.50 13.90
CA ASN A 110 -32.58 1.86 14.35
C ASN A 110 -31.34 2.78 14.21
N THR A 111 -31.56 4.09 14.30
CA THR A 111 -30.49 5.09 14.17
C THR A 111 -29.46 5.01 15.30
N TRP A 112 -29.88 4.63 16.50
CA TRP A 112 -29.01 4.56 17.67
C TRP A 112 -27.97 3.44 17.55
N ASP A 113 -28.41 2.22 17.30
CA ASP A 113 -27.57 1.04 17.08
C ASP A 113 -26.65 1.23 15.87
N SER A 114 -27.16 1.88 14.82
CA SER A 114 -26.34 2.25 13.66
C SER A 114 -25.23 3.26 14.02
N SER A 115 -25.51 4.21 14.91
CA SER A 115 -24.53 5.20 15.38
C SER A 115 -23.49 4.55 16.28
N ILE A 116 -23.88 3.59 17.12
CA ILE A 116 -22.96 2.78 17.91
C ILE A 116 -22.05 1.96 17.00
N ALA A 117 -22.61 1.27 16.00
CA ALA A 117 -21.84 0.49 15.04
C ALA A 117 -20.84 1.36 14.26
N LEU A 118 -21.27 2.54 13.79
CA LEU A 118 -20.39 3.50 13.12
C LEU A 118 -19.26 3.95 14.04
N THR A 119 -19.57 4.29 15.30
CA THR A 119 -18.58 4.70 16.29
C THR A 119 -17.56 3.59 16.53
N ALA A 120 -18.00 2.34 16.67
CA ALA A 120 -17.13 1.19 16.86
C ALA A 120 -16.19 0.95 15.66
N ILE A 121 -16.69 1.14 14.43
CA ILE A 121 -15.88 1.05 13.21
C ILE A 121 -14.83 2.16 13.16
N LEU A 122 -15.23 3.41 13.42
CA LEU A 122 -14.31 4.56 13.36
C LEU A 122 -13.28 4.55 14.49
N MET A 123 -13.62 4.00 15.65
CA MET A 123 -12.75 3.92 16.83
C MET A 123 -11.95 2.61 16.89
N GLN A 124 -11.81 1.89 15.78
CA GLN A 124 -11.06 0.63 15.75
C GLN A 124 -9.59 0.87 16.16
N PRO A 125 -9.09 0.27 17.26
CA PRO A 125 -7.74 0.56 17.76
C PRO A 125 -6.63 0.21 16.78
N ALA A 126 -6.83 -0.86 15.99
CA ALA A 126 -5.85 -1.31 15.01
C ALA A 126 -5.60 -0.27 13.91
N THR A 127 -6.66 0.33 13.34
CA THR A 127 -6.51 1.38 12.31
C THR A 127 -5.89 2.63 12.90
N ILE A 128 -6.29 3.02 14.12
CA ILE A 128 -5.74 4.19 14.81
C ILE A 128 -4.23 4.02 15.04
N LEU A 129 -3.81 2.89 15.61
CA LEU A 129 -2.39 2.64 15.93
C LEU A 129 -1.52 2.54 14.67
N ILE A 130 -2.01 1.92 13.60
CA ILE A 130 -1.22 1.75 12.38
C ILE A 130 -1.18 3.03 11.55
N ASP A 131 -2.30 3.69 11.30
CA ASP A 131 -2.30 4.89 10.45
C ASP A 131 -1.76 6.11 11.21
N HIS A 132 -2.21 6.35 12.44
CA HIS A 132 -1.86 7.55 13.21
C HIS A 132 -0.68 7.37 14.16
N GLY A 133 -0.27 6.13 14.46
CA GLY A 133 0.95 5.82 15.21
C GLY A 133 2.11 5.44 14.30
N HIS A 134 2.00 4.28 13.62
CA HIS A 134 3.04 3.75 12.72
C HIS A 134 3.26 4.60 11.45
N PHE A 135 2.28 5.40 11.06
CA PHE A 135 2.29 6.28 9.88
C PHE A 135 2.05 5.56 8.56
N GLN A 136 0.79 5.27 8.26
CA GLN A 136 0.37 4.68 7.00
C GLN A 136 -0.94 5.32 6.51
N TYR A 137 -1.16 5.29 5.19
CA TYR A 137 -2.41 5.74 4.57
C TYR A 137 -3.34 4.55 4.25
N ASN A 138 -3.58 3.61 5.18
CA ASN A 138 -4.41 2.43 4.87
C ASN A 138 -5.90 2.77 4.78
N THR A 139 -6.36 3.70 5.61
CA THR A 139 -7.73 4.22 5.64
C THR A 139 -8.19 4.73 4.27
N VAL A 140 -7.29 5.24 3.41
CA VAL A 140 -7.63 5.63 2.04
C VAL A 140 -8.04 4.41 1.20
N MET A 141 -7.23 3.35 1.18
CA MET A 141 -7.57 2.12 0.45
C MET A 141 -8.81 1.42 1.04
N LEU A 142 -8.89 1.36 2.37
CA LEU A 142 -10.06 0.80 3.06
C LEU A 142 -11.32 1.62 2.78
N GLY A 143 -11.21 2.95 2.69
CA GLY A 143 -12.31 3.85 2.39
C GLY A 143 -12.85 3.64 0.99
N PHE A 144 -11.98 3.51 -0.02
CA PHE A 144 -12.41 3.13 -1.37
C PHE A 144 -13.04 1.73 -1.42
N THR A 145 -12.52 0.78 -0.63
CA THR A 145 -13.11 -0.57 -0.51
C THR A 145 -14.50 -0.52 0.12
N LEU A 146 -14.68 0.24 1.21
CA LEU A 146 -15.98 0.46 1.85
C LEU A 146 -16.96 1.22 0.95
N ALA A 147 -16.49 2.21 0.18
CA ALA A 147 -17.31 2.92 -0.79
C ALA A 147 -17.78 2.00 -1.92
N SER A 148 -16.93 1.06 -2.35
CA SER A 148 -17.31 0.01 -3.28
C SER A 148 -18.40 -0.90 -2.69
N LEU A 149 -18.21 -1.36 -1.44
CA LEU A 149 -19.21 -2.18 -0.75
C LEU A 149 -20.53 -1.44 -0.54
N ALA A 150 -20.49 -0.17 -0.11
CA ALA A 150 -21.67 0.67 0.04
C ALA A 150 -22.41 0.86 -1.31
N SER A 151 -21.67 0.96 -2.41
CA SER A 151 -22.24 1.05 -3.76
C SER A 151 -22.88 -0.26 -4.20
N VAL A 152 -22.27 -1.41 -3.86
CA VAL A 152 -22.87 -2.74 -4.03
C VAL A 152 -24.19 -2.85 -3.28
N LEU A 153 -24.20 -2.51 -1.99
CA LEU A 153 -25.39 -2.55 -1.14
C LEU A 153 -26.50 -1.60 -1.65
N ALA A 154 -26.12 -0.46 -2.23
CA ALA A 154 -27.05 0.48 -2.85
C ALA A 154 -27.54 0.06 -4.25
N GLY A 155 -27.09 -1.08 -4.79
CA GLY A 155 -27.39 -1.53 -6.15
C GLY A 155 -26.66 -0.76 -7.26
N ARG A 156 -25.73 0.14 -6.91
CA ARG A 156 -24.96 1.01 -7.81
C ARG A 156 -23.67 0.31 -8.27
N ARG A 157 -23.81 -0.76 -9.05
CA ARG A 157 -22.71 -1.66 -9.47
C ARG A 157 -21.59 -0.94 -10.24
N LEU A 158 -21.92 0.03 -11.09
CA LEU A 158 -20.92 0.76 -11.87
C LEU A 158 -20.01 1.60 -10.96
N TRP A 159 -20.57 2.28 -9.96
CA TRP A 159 -19.80 3.03 -8.96
C TRP A 159 -18.93 2.12 -8.10
N SER A 160 -19.41 0.90 -7.79
CA SER A 160 -18.58 -0.09 -7.10
C SER A 160 -17.31 -0.43 -7.89
N CYS A 161 -17.39 -0.54 -9.21
CA CYS A 161 -16.22 -0.78 -10.06
C CYS A 161 -15.21 0.37 -9.96
N VAL A 162 -15.69 1.63 -10.06
CA VAL A 162 -14.84 2.83 -9.96
C VAL A 162 -14.10 2.87 -8.62
N PHE A 163 -14.83 2.71 -7.51
CA PHE A 163 -14.23 2.75 -6.18
C PHE A 163 -13.28 1.57 -5.93
N PHE A 164 -13.61 0.37 -6.43
CA PHE A 164 -12.72 -0.77 -6.26
C PHE A 164 -11.43 -0.64 -7.07
N VAL A 165 -11.50 -0.11 -8.30
CA VAL A 165 -10.31 0.23 -9.08
C VAL A 165 -9.47 1.30 -8.38
N ALA A 166 -10.10 2.31 -7.76
CA ALA A 166 -9.38 3.29 -6.94
C ALA A 166 -8.68 2.64 -5.73
N ALA A 167 -9.32 1.70 -5.04
CA ALA A 167 -8.71 0.95 -3.94
C ALA A 167 -7.45 0.19 -4.40
N LEU A 168 -7.56 -0.56 -5.52
CA LEU A 168 -6.44 -1.28 -6.14
C LEU A 168 -5.32 -0.35 -6.58
N GLY A 169 -5.67 0.81 -7.13
CA GLY A 169 -4.72 1.82 -7.56
C GLY A 169 -4.03 2.58 -6.43
N PHE A 170 -4.57 2.52 -5.21
CA PHE A 170 -3.92 3.07 -4.02
C PHE A 170 -2.97 2.06 -3.39
N LYS A 171 -3.47 0.88 -3.00
CA LYS A 171 -2.66 -0.22 -2.46
C LYS A 171 -3.10 -1.54 -3.08
N GLN A 172 -2.15 -2.26 -3.67
CA GLN A 172 -2.36 -3.56 -4.31
C GLN A 172 -2.91 -4.63 -3.35
N MET A 173 -2.76 -4.44 -2.04
CA MET A 173 -3.34 -5.33 -1.01
C MET A 173 -4.88 -5.40 -1.07
N ALA A 174 -5.56 -4.43 -1.69
CA ALA A 174 -6.98 -4.52 -1.97
C ALA A 174 -7.37 -5.71 -2.87
N LEU A 175 -6.39 -6.34 -3.55
CA LEU A 175 -6.60 -7.54 -4.36
C LEU A 175 -7.14 -8.72 -3.54
N PHE A 176 -6.95 -8.74 -2.21
CA PHE A 176 -7.55 -9.74 -1.33
C PHE A 176 -9.08 -9.72 -1.37
N TYR A 177 -9.70 -8.59 -1.69
CA TYR A 177 -11.14 -8.45 -1.83
C TYR A 177 -11.64 -8.70 -3.26
N ALA A 178 -10.74 -8.79 -4.24
CA ALA A 178 -11.09 -8.88 -5.65
C ALA A 178 -11.91 -10.14 -5.98
N PRO A 179 -11.61 -11.35 -5.47
CA PRO A 179 -12.42 -12.53 -5.74
C PRO A 179 -13.88 -12.37 -5.29
N ALA A 180 -14.10 -11.79 -4.11
CA ALA A 180 -15.45 -11.59 -3.56
C ALA A 180 -16.24 -10.56 -4.36
N ILE A 181 -15.63 -9.42 -4.70
CA ILE A 181 -16.28 -8.36 -5.47
C ILE A 181 -16.55 -8.82 -6.92
N ALA A 182 -15.57 -9.48 -7.54
CA ALA A 182 -15.72 -10.03 -8.89
C ALA A 182 -16.84 -11.09 -8.94
N ALA A 183 -16.88 -12.02 -7.98
CA ALA A 183 -17.94 -13.02 -7.90
C ALA A 183 -19.32 -12.38 -7.71
N TYR A 184 -19.44 -11.36 -6.86
CA TYR A 184 -20.69 -10.62 -6.69
C TYR A 184 -21.13 -9.92 -7.99
N LEU A 185 -20.23 -9.18 -8.64
CA LEU A 185 -20.55 -8.43 -9.86
C LEU A 185 -20.89 -9.39 -11.02
N ALA A 186 -20.10 -10.44 -11.22
CA ALA A 186 -20.35 -11.47 -12.22
C ALA A 186 -21.65 -12.23 -11.95
N GLY A 187 -21.88 -12.65 -10.70
CA GLY A 187 -23.11 -13.31 -10.28
C GLY A 187 -24.34 -12.42 -10.54
N SER A 188 -24.21 -11.11 -10.32
CA SER A 188 -25.27 -10.15 -10.62
C SER A 188 -25.53 -9.98 -12.12
N CYS A 189 -24.63 -10.40 -13.00
CA CYS A 189 -24.83 -10.39 -14.46
C CYS A 189 -25.37 -11.72 -14.98
N ILE A 190 -25.05 -12.84 -14.32
CA ILE A 190 -25.37 -14.18 -14.80
C ILE A 190 -26.72 -14.67 -14.26
N SER A 191 -27.05 -14.36 -13.00
CA SER A 191 -28.23 -14.90 -12.31
C SER A 191 -29.22 -13.79 -11.91
N PRO A 192 -30.55 -13.99 -12.04
CA PRO A 192 -31.26 -15.21 -12.51
C PRO A 192 -31.33 -15.35 -14.04
N ARG A 193 -30.95 -14.32 -14.81
CA ARG A 193 -30.84 -14.34 -16.27
C ARG A 193 -29.60 -13.57 -16.68
N LEU A 194 -29.00 -13.98 -17.80
CA LEU A 194 -27.83 -13.31 -18.36
C LEU A 194 -28.20 -11.89 -18.83
N ASP A 195 -27.61 -10.89 -18.20
CA ASP A 195 -27.75 -9.47 -18.51
C ASP A 195 -26.47 -8.96 -19.19
N LEU A 196 -26.41 -9.11 -20.51
CA LEU A 196 -25.26 -8.67 -21.33
C LEU A 196 -25.01 -7.15 -21.23
N PRO A 197 -26.02 -6.26 -21.28
CA PRO A 197 -25.81 -4.84 -21.08
C PRO A 197 -25.11 -4.52 -19.76
N ARG A 198 -25.50 -5.19 -18.66
CA ARG A 198 -24.85 -5.03 -17.36
C ARG A 198 -23.41 -5.53 -17.37
N LEU A 199 -23.17 -6.70 -17.97
CA LEU A 199 -21.82 -7.26 -18.09
C LEU A 199 -20.89 -6.32 -18.86
N PHE A 200 -21.31 -5.85 -20.03
CA PHE A 200 -20.54 -4.88 -20.83
C PHE A 200 -20.39 -3.55 -20.10
N GLY A 201 -21.43 -3.06 -19.43
CA GLY A 201 -21.36 -1.84 -18.63
C GLY A 201 -20.32 -1.93 -17.51
N ILE A 202 -20.28 -3.04 -16.77
CA ILE A 202 -19.27 -3.30 -15.73
C ILE A 202 -17.86 -3.39 -16.34
N ALA A 203 -17.70 -4.13 -17.44
CA ALA A 203 -16.40 -4.27 -18.10
C ALA A 203 -15.88 -2.91 -18.62
N ILE A 204 -16.71 -2.15 -19.31
CA ILE A 204 -16.38 -0.81 -19.84
C ILE A 204 -16.02 0.13 -18.71
N VAL A 205 -16.84 0.22 -17.66
CA VAL A 205 -16.55 1.12 -16.53
C VAL A 205 -15.28 0.71 -15.79
N THR A 206 -15.01 -0.59 -15.64
CA THR A 206 -13.77 -1.07 -15.01
C THR A 206 -12.54 -0.69 -15.85
N VAL A 207 -12.58 -0.95 -17.16
CA VAL A 207 -11.48 -0.58 -18.08
C VAL A 207 -11.30 0.94 -18.15
N ALA A 208 -12.40 1.70 -18.23
CA ALA A 208 -12.35 3.15 -18.23
C ALA A 208 -11.78 3.70 -16.92
N SER A 209 -12.13 3.10 -15.78
CA SER A 209 -11.58 3.50 -14.47
C SER A 209 -10.07 3.26 -14.39
N PHE A 210 -9.58 2.12 -14.89
CA PHE A 210 -8.14 1.87 -15.01
C PHE A 210 -7.48 2.85 -15.99
N GLY A 211 -8.14 3.13 -17.12
CA GLY A 211 -7.70 4.12 -18.09
C GLY A 211 -7.49 5.49 -17.43
N VAL A 212 -8.49 5.99 -16.70
CA VAL A 212 -8.41 7.26 -15.95
C VAL A 212 -7.31 7.22 -14.89
N LEU A 213 -7.13 6.09 -14.20
CA LEU A 213 -6.11 5.93 -13.16
C LEU A 213 -4.68 6.01 -13.71
N PHE A 214 -4.42 5.35 -14.84
CA PHE A 214 -3.10 5.36 -15.48
C PHE A 214 -2.88 6.56 -16.40
N LEU A 215 -3.93 7.32 -16.73
CA LEU A 215 -3.86 8.43 -17.67
C LEU A 215 -2.83 9.51 -17.25
N PRO A 216 -2.78 10.02 -16.01
CA PRO A 216 -1.76 11.01 -15.64
C PRO A 216 -0.33 10.49 -15.75
N LEU A 217 -0.09 9.21 -15.42
CA LEU A 217 1.22 8.56 -15.59
C LEU A 217 1.63 8.55 -17.07
N VAL A 218 0.72 8.13 -17.95
CA VAL A 218 0.96 8.07 -19.42
C VAL A 218 1.16 9.46 -20.00
N LEU A 219 0.33 10.44 -19.62
CA LEU A 219 0.46 11.83 -20.08
C LEU A 219 1.75 12.48 -19.55
N GLY A 220 2.14 12.18 -18.31
CA GLY A 220 3.42 12.61 -17.74
C GLY A 220 4.60 12.05 -18.53
N THR A 221 4.56 10.76 -18.88
CA THR A 221 5.55 10.15 -19.78
C THR A 221 5.56 10.82 -21.14
N ALA A 222 4.40 11.09 -21.74
CA ALA A 222 4.32 11.78 -23.04
C ALA A 222 4.96 13.19 -22.98
N TYR A 223 4.70 13.92 -21.89
CA TYR A 223 5.25 15.25 -21.66
C TYR A 223 6.77 15.23 -21.47
N ASP A 224 7.30 14.27 -20.72
CA ASP A 224 8.74 14.11 -20.50
C ASP A 224 9.46 13.67 -21.78
N VAL A 225 8.85 12.78 -22.58
CA VAL A 225 9.36 12.38 -23.91
C VAL A 225 9.37 13.59 -24.86
N TYR A 226 8.32 14.40 -24.88
CA TYR A 226 8.27 15.64 -25.66
C TYR A 226 9.40 16.61 -25.27
N ARG A 227 9.75 16.68 -23.99
CA ARG A 227 10.87 17.47 -23.48
C ARG A 227 12.25 16.82 -23.67
N ASN A 228 12.32 15.63 -24.27
CA ASN A 228 13.53 14.84 -24.45
C ASN A 228 14.26 14.54 -23.13
N ILE A 229 13.50 14.29 -22.06
CA ILE A 229 14.06 13.87 -20.76
C ILE A 229 14.46 12.39 -20.87
N PRO A 230 15.76 12.04 -20.73
CA PRO A 230 16.19 10.65 -20.75
C PRO A 230 15.73 9.91 -19.48
N LEU A 231 15.64 8.58 -19.55
CA LEU A 231 15.48 7.76 -18.35
C LEU A 231 16.72 7.90 -17.45
N PRO A 232 16.59 7.63 -16.13
CA PRO A 232 17.74 7.61 -15.22
C PRO A 232 18.85 6.70 -15.74
N SER A 233 20.11 7.13 -15.61
CA SER A 233 21.27 6.38 -16.11
C SER A 233 21.48 5.03 -15.41
N ASP A 234 20.97 4.91 -14.19
CA ASP A 234 20.96 3.72 -13.33
C ASP A 234 19.69 2.86 -13.50
N ALA A 235 18.79 3.24 -14.42
CA ALA A 235 17.55 2.51 -14.65
C ALA A 235 17.81 1.08 -15.13
N THR A 236 17.32 0.12 -14.34
CA THR A 236 17.27 -1.29 -14.73
C THR A 236 15.93 -1.57 -15.39
N LEU A 237 15.97 -2.17 -16.60
CA LEU A 237 14.75 -2.49 -17.33
C LEU A 237 14.02 -3.66 -16.65
N PRO A 238 12.68 -3.59 -16.50
CA PRO A 238 11.91 -4.63 -15.84
C PRO A 238 11.88 -5.92 -16.66
N PRO A 239 11.93 -7.11 -16.03
CA PRO A 239 11.83 -8.40 -16.72
C PRO A 239 10.57 -8.54 -17.59
N LEU A 240 9.46 -7.92 -17.17
CA LEU A 240 8.20 -7.95 -17.89
C LEU A 240 8.32 -7.34 -19.30
N LEU A 241 9.17 -6.33 -19.49
CA LEU A 241 9.40 -5.73 -20.80
C LEU A 241 10.06 -6.70 -21.78
N ALA A 242 10.95 -7.57 -21.28
CA ALA A 242 11.62 -8.59 -22.08
C ALA A 242 10.68 -9.73 -22.52
N SER A 243 9.58 -9.94 -21.79
CA SER A 243 8.55 -10.93 -22.14
C SER A 243 7.58 -10.49 -23.24
N LEU A 244 7.56 -9.18 -23.56
CA LEU A 244 6.70 -8.63 -24.59
C LEU A 244 7.26 -8.91 -26.01
N PRO A 245 6.39 -8.96 -27.04
CA PRO A 245 6.83 -9.14 -28.42
C PRO A 245 7.88 -8.12 -28.85
N SER A 246 8.91 -8.57 -29.59
CA SER A 246 10.06 -7.74 -29.98
C SER A 246 9.72 -6.48 -30.77
N TRP A 247 8.60 -6.49 -31.51
CA TRP A 247 8.11 -5.32 -32.25
C TRP A 247 7.53 -4.23 -31.32
N LEU A 248 7.07 -4.58 -30.11
CA LEU A 248 6.62 -3.64 -29.09
C LEU A 248 7.78 -3.17 -28.20
N SER A 249 8.67 -4.08 -27.81
CA SER A 249 9.79 -3.81 -26.90
C SER A 249 11.01 -3.17 -27.56
N SER A 250 10.95 -2.86 -28.86
CA SER A 250 12.04 -2.19 -29.56
C SER A 250 12.12 -0.72 -29.15
N GLU A 251 13.31 -0.23 -28.80
CA GLU A 251 13.59 1.19 -28.50
C GLU A 251 13.17 2.15 -29.62
N LYS A 252 13.07 1.65 -30.85
CA LYS A 252 12.64 2.44 -32.02
C LYS A 252 11.12 2.66 -32.07
N SER A 253 10.36 1.93 -31.27
CA SER A 253 8.90 2.05 -31.24
C SER A 253 8.47 3.29 -30.46
N TRP A 254 7.51 4.04 -31.00
CA TRP A 254 6.93 5.19 -30.29
C TRP A 254 6.21 4.80 -29.00
N LEU A 255 5.81 3.52 -28.87
CA LEU A 255 5.18 2.97 -27.66
C LEU A 255 6.19 2.63 -26.55
N TYR A 256 7.47 2.53 -26.88
CA TYR A 256 8.52 2.06 -25.99
C TYR A 256 8.56 2.79 -24.62
N PRO A 257 8.61 4.14 -24.54
CA PRO A 257 8.70 4.82 -23.23
C PRO A 257 7.48 4.56 -22.34
N TYR A 258 6.30 4.43 -22.93
CA TYR A 258 5.07 4.13 -22.20
C TYR A 258 5.06 2.70 -21.66
N LEU A 259 5.50 1.73 -22.49
CA LEU A 259 5.61 0.33 -22.08
C LEU A 259 6.65 0.16 -20.98
N VAL A 260 7.80 0.83 -21.08
CA VAL A 260 8.85 0.83 -20.05
C VAL A 260 8.28 1.36 -18.73
N GLN A 261 7.59 2.51 -18.74
CA GLN A 261 7.02 3.07 -17.52
C GLN A 261 5.96 2.16 -16.89
N LEU A 262 5.02 1.63 -17.69
CA LEU A 262 3.95 0.77 -17.20
C LEU A 262 4.47 -0.56 -16.67
N THR A 263 5.40 -1.20 -17.39
CA THR A 263 5.99 -2.47 -16.98
C THR A 263 6.85 -2.31 -15.73
N GLN A 264 7.54 -1.19 -15.57
CA GLN A 264 8.29 -0.89 -14.36
C GLN A 264 7.36 -0.67 -13.17
N ALA A 265 6.31 0.14 -13.33
CA ALA A 265 5.31 0.33 -12.28
C ALA A 265 4.71 -1.02 -11.84
N ILE A 266 4.31 -1.88 -12.78
CA ILE A 266 3.77 -3.22 -12.48
C ILE A 266 4.79 -4.08 -11.73
N HIS A 267 6.05 -4.09 -12.16
CA HIS A 267 7.12 -4.86 -11.51
C HIS A 267 7.40 -4.39 -10.07
N ARG A 268 7.28 -3.07 -9.80
CA ARG A 268 7.39 -2.52 -8.44
C ARG A 268 6.18 -2.86 -7.57
N ILE A 269 4.98 -2.78 -8.13
CA ILE A 269 3.73 -3.10 -7.42
C ILE A 269 3.69 -4.59 -7.02
N PHE A 270 4.18 -5.48 -7.90
CA PHE A 270 4.22 -6.93 -7.69
C PHE A 270 5.66 -7.46 -7.77
N PRO A 271 6.42 -7.37 -6.66
CA PRO A 271 7.80 -7.86 -6.63
C PRO A 271 7.81 -9.39 -6.47
N PHE A 272 7.71 -10.12 -7.58
CA PHE A 272 7.66 -11.59 -7.60
C PHE A 272 8.95 -12.28 -7.13
N SER A 273 10.03 -11.54 -6.88
CA SER A 273 11.36 -12.05 -6.55
C SER A 273 11.75 -11.95 -5.06
N ARG A 274 10.83 -11.64 -4.14
CA ARG A 274 11.14 -11.56 -2.70
C ARG A 274 11.09 -12.95 -2.04
N GLY A 275 11.98 -13.18 -1.07
CA GLY A 275 12.10 -14.45 -0.35
C GLY A 275 10.80 -14.84 0.35
N LEU A 276 10.49 -16.14 0.33
CA LEU A 276 9.31 -16.71 0.98
C LEU A 276 9.65 -17.05 2.44
N PHE A 277 8.83 -16.58 3.39
CA PHE A 277 8.89 -16.90 4.83
C PHE A 277 10.04 -16.28 5.65
N GLU A 278 10.59 -15.16 5.19
CA GLU A 278 11.63 -14.43 5.94
C GLU A 278 11.06 -13.65 7.14
N ASP A 279 9.78 -13.28 7.06
CA ASP A 279 9.09 -12.47 8.08
C ASP A 279 8.23 -13.28 9.05
N LYS A 280 8.20 -12.83 10.30
CA LYS A 280 7.33 -13.39 11.35
C LYS A 280 5.92 -12.80 11.23
N VAL A 281 5.05 -13.50 10.49
CA VAL A 281 3.64 -13.15 10.33
C VAL A 281 2.78 -14.22 10.97
N ALA A 282 1.65 -13.86 11.58
CA ALA A 282 0.67 -14.83 12.08
C ALA A 282 -0.05 -15.52 10.90
N ASN A 283 0.64 -16.45 10.25
CA ASN A 283 0.15 -17.21 9.12
C ASN A 283 0.40 -18.71 9.33
N LEU A 284 -0.33 -19.56 8.60
CA LEU A 284 -0.21 -21.02 8.65
C LEU A 284 1.24 -21.53 8.49
N CYS A 285 2.07 -20.77 7.76
CA CYS A 285 3.46 -21.11 7.47
C CYS A 285 4.46 -20.69 8.56
N THR A 286 4.04 -19.91 9.55
CA THR A 286 4.86 -19.57 10.72
C THR A 286 4.36 -20.42 11.89
N PRO A 287 4.97 -21.60 12.14
CA PRO A 287 4.46 -22.50 13.15
C PRO A 287 4.55 -21.86 14.54
N PRO A 288 3.61 -22.16 15.45
CA PRO A 288 3.71 -21.75 16.85
C PRO A 288 4.90 -22.40 17.58
N ASN A 289 5.52 -23.42 16.97
CA ASN A 289 6.67 -24.13 17.48
C ASN A 289 7.89 -23.90 16.55
N PRO A 290 8.99 -23.29 17.02
CA PRO A 290 10.14 -22.91 16.18
C PRO A 290 10.90 -24.09 15.56
N ARG A 291 10.52 -25.34 15.87
CA ARG A 291 11.16 -26.55 15.30
C ARG A 291 10.64 -26.98 13.93
N LEU A 292 9.52 -26.41 13.45
CA LEU A 292 8.93 -26.73 12.15
C LEU A 292 9.31 -25.70 11.09
N HIS A 293 10.60 -25.50 10.83
CA HIS A 293 11.02 -24.64 9.73
C HIS A 293 10.67 -25.31 8.39
N LEU A 294 9.58 -24.87 7.76
CA LEU A 294 9.16 -25.30 6.42
C LEU A 294 10.27 -25.12 5.37
N ILE A 295 11.15 -24.13 5.56
CA ILE A 295 12.32 -23.88 4.71
C ILE A 295 13.30 -25.07 4.75
N THR A 296 13.59 -25.63 5.93
CA THR A 296 14.49 -26.78 6.07
C THR A 296 13.92 -28.09 5.55
N LEU A 297 12.58 -28.20 5.42
CA LEU A 297 11.94 -29.38 4.85
C LEU A 297 11.99 -29.39 3.32
N TRP A 298 12.07 -28.23 2.67
CA TRP A 298 12.02 -28.12 1.20
C TRP A 298 13.39 -27.80 0.56
N ASN A 299 14.36 -27.28 1.32
CA ASN A 299 15.73 -27.06 0.88
C ASN A 299 16.72 -27.66 1.91
N PRO A 300 17.48 -28.72 1.58
CA PRO A 300 18.47 -29.32 2.48
C PRO A 300 19.80 -28.52 2.51
N VAL A 301 19.74 -27.19 2.40
CA VAL A 301 20.91 -26.32 2.52
C VAL A 301 20.99 -25.81 3.97
N PRO A 302 22.13 -25.96 4.66
CA PRO A 302 22.24 -25.52 6.05
C PRO A 302 22.09 -24.00 6.15
N LEU A 303 21.21 -23.54 7.03
CA LEU A 303 21.13 -22.12 7.39
C LEU A 303 22.45 -21.68 8.08
N PRO A 304 22.97 -20.47 7.80
CA PRO A 304 24.09 -19.92 8.56
C PRO A 304 23.68 -19.69 10.03
N PRO A 305 24.63 -19.78 10.98
CA PRO A 305 24.32 -19.68 12.40
C PRO A 305 23.73 -18.31 12.76
N GLU A 306 22.65 -18.35 13.52
CA GLU A 306 21.89 -17.21 14.03
C GLU A 306 22.81 -16.27 14.83
N LYS A 307 22.92 -15.00 14.42
CA LYS A 307 23.53 -13.96 15.27
C LYS A 307 22.58 -13.69 16.43
N LYS A 308 22.96 -14.14 17.64
CA LYS A 308 22.30 -13.71 18.88
C LYS A 308 22.35 -12.19 18.97
N SER A 309 21.19 -11.56 19.06
CA SER A 309 21.06 -10.16 19.45
C SER A 309 21.26 -10.06 20.96
N ASP A 310 22.40 -9.53 21.40
CA ASP A 310 22.64 -9.16 22.80
C ASP A 310 21.76 -7.96 23.16
N SER A 311 20.55 -8.20 23.66
CA SER A 311 19.71 -7.12 24.22
C SER A 311 18.67 -7.57 25.26
N VAL A 312 18.77 -8.78 25.82
CA VAL A 312 17.79 -9.25 26.84
C VAL A 312 18.42 -9.83 28.11
N GLU A 313 19.74 -9.72 28.32
CA GLU A 313 20.41 -10.23 29.53
C GLU A 313 20.61 -9.20 30.65
N GLY A 314 19.88 -8.07 30.63
CA GLY A 314 20.04 -6.98 31.61
C GLY A 314 19.04 -6.92 32.77
N LEU A 315 18.01 -7.76 32.83
CA LEU A 315 16.86 -7.54 33.75
C LEU A 315 16.43 -8.76 34.57
N ARG A 316 17.35 -9.68 34.89
CA ARG A 316 17.10 -10.74 35.88
C ARG A 316 18.25 -10.81 36.90
N GLY A 317 18.22 -9.90 37.85
CA GLY A 317 19.23 -9.83 38.89
C GLY A 317 18.77 -9.17 40.18
N HIS A 318 17.52 -9.38 40.60
CA HIS A 318 17.08 -9.08 41.96
C HIS A 318 15.83 -9.91 42.27
N GLU A 319 15.98 -10.99 43.03
CA GLU A 319 15.19 -11.25 44.24
C GLU A 319 15.47 -12.63 44.88
N LEU A 320 15.58 -12.58 46.21
CA LEU A 320 15.20 -13.59 47.22
C LEU A 320 16.10 -14.83 47.39
N GLY A 321 17.04 -14.69 48.33
CA GLY A 321 17.73 -15.80 48.96
C GLY A 321 16.78 -16.66 49.79
N VAL A 322 16.77 -17.96 49.50
CA VAL A 322 16.13 -18.99 50.32
C VAL A 322 17.22 -19.68 51.14
N LEU A 323 17.16 -19.48 52.45
CA LEU A 323 17.97 -20.17 53.46
C LEU A 323 17.70 -21.68 53.43
N SER A 324 18.74 -22.49 53.18
CA SER A 324 18.72 -23.93 53.41
C SER A 324 19.34 -24.24 54.77
N VAL A 325 18.49 -24.51 55.78
CA VAL A 325 18.88 -25.01 57.10
C VAL A 325 19.19 -26.51 57.00
N ARG A 326 20.42 -26.92 57.34
CA ARG A 326 20.78 -28.34 57.56
C ARG A 326 20.47 -28.73 59.01
N ILE A 327 19.69 -29.79 59.19
CA ILE A 327 19.51 -30.47 60.49
C ILE A 327 20.44 -31.69 60.51
N PRO A 328 21.24 -31.92 61.58
CA PRO A 328 22.05 -33.12 61.70
C PRO A 328 21.20 -34.28 62.25
N GLY A 329 21.35 -35.47 61.67
CA GLY A 329 20.81 -36.71 62.24
C GLY A 329 21.71 -37.27 63.35
N PRO A 330 21.21 -38.23 64.15
CA PRO A 330 21.96 -38.86 65.24
C PRO A 330 23.14 -39.72 64.78
#